data_AF-A0A8T4DT06-F1
#
_entry.id   AF-A0A8T4DT06-F1
#
_cell.length_a   1.000
_cell.length_b   1.000
_cell.length_c   1.000
_cell.angle_alpha   90.00
_cell.angle_beta   90.00
_cell.angle_gamma   90.00
#
_symmetry.space_group_name_H-M   'P 1'
#
loop_
_entity.id
_entity.type
_entity.pdbx_description
1 polymer ?
#
loop_
_entity_poly.entity_id
_entity_poly.type
_entity_poly.pdbx_seq_one_letter_code
_entity_poly.pdbx_strand_id
1 'polypeptide(L)'
;MIPFIVERKELIRGYYTPPFRQTIIQKLRIGKAFYLLLVFVPISFCFYLFTKEDLLIFITSVLAIVPLARIMGYSTKEISLQTNPSVSGLFSATFGNSIELIIAILSLRAGLIQVVQASIIGSIIGNILLLVGLSIFTGGLRYKTQRFNNETIGVSSTMLIIVVAGLAIPSVYDIIRPNDPQITHLSSAVAIVMAVIYLAGLVFSLRTHKDLFDASDEIKASRERPTMSRRLAAFILFLTIVVVTFESEILVGTIEHAAQAIGLSQLFIGLVVIAIITNIAEMSTAVQFSMKNKLDVSIEIGLSGAIQIALFVIPILMLVSEVFHFGFSLVFTPFEILAVILAVLIVNYLSADGRCNWLEGAQLISVYLIIAIAFFFLD
;
A
#
# COMPACT_ATOMS: atom_id res chain seq x y z
N MET A 1 23.89 -3.65 -48.55
CA MET A 1 22.69 -3.03 -49.13
C MET A 1 21.60 -3.11 -48.07
N ILE A 2 21.29 -1.97 -47.45
CA ILE A 2 20.29 -1.81 -46.37
C ILE A 2 18.93 -1.56 -47.02
N PRO A 3 17.84 -2.12 -46.45
CA PRO A 3 16.62 -1.34 -46.28
C PRO A 3 16.12 -1.54 -44.83
N PHE A 4 16.41 -0.67 -43.85
CA PHE A 4 15.78 0.63 -43.53
C PHE A 4 14.25 0.68 -43.65
N ILE A 5 13.64 0.72 -42.45
CA ILE A 5 12.43 1.45 -42.06
C ILE A 5 11.11 0.95 -42.68
N VAL A 6 10.43 0.08 -41.93
CA VAL A 6 8.98 0.04 -41.87
C VAL A 6 8.55 0.51 -40.48
N GLU A 7 8.09 1.75 -40.44
CA GLU A 7 7.11 2.37 -39.54
C GLU A 7 7.07 1.95 -38.06
N ARG A 8 7.94 2.57 -37.25
CA ARG A 8 7.75 2.69 -35.79
C ARG A 8 6.59 3.63 -35.37
N LYS A 9 5.84 4.22 -36.31
CA LYS A 9 4.77 5.18 -36.03
C LYS A 9 3.38 4.55 -35.85
N GLU A 10 3.17 3.31 -36.26
CA GLU A 10 1.85 2.66 -36.13
C GLU A 10 1.65 1.93 -34.79
N LEU A 11 2.72 1.57 -34.08
CA LEU A 11 2.63 0.91 -32.76
C LEU A 11 2.19 1.82 -31.60
N ILE A 12 1.95 3.12 -31.85
CA ILE A 12 1.56 4.11 -30.82
C ILE A 12 0.12 4.66 -31.03
N ARG A 13 -0.60 4.24 -32.09
CA ARG A 13 -1.92 4.79 -32.44
C ARG A 13 -3.08 3.79 -32.34
N GLY A 14 -3.05 2.90 -31.36
CA GLY A 14 -4.27 2.22 -30.90
C GLY A 14 -5.05 3.12 -29.93
N TYR A 15 -5.71 4.18 -30.41
CA TYR A 15 -6.69 4.89 -29.58
C TYR A 15 -7.85 3.92 -29.29
N TYR A 16 -7.80 3.26 -28.14
CA TYR A 16 -8.93 2.55 -27.58
C TYR A 16 -10.10 3.52 -27.41
N THR A 17 -11.14 3.36 -28.23
CA THR A 17 -12.42 4.05 -28.07
C THR A 17 -13.33 3.16 -27.21
N PRO A 18 -13.56 3.49 -25.92
CA PRO A 18 -14.48 2.72 -25.08
C PRO A 18 -15.91 2.78 -25.64
N PRO A 19 -16.73 1.74 -25.43
CA PRO A 19 -18.13 1.76 -25.86
C PRO A 19 -18.88 2.95 -25.24
N PHE A 20 -19.61 3.68 -26.09
CA PHE A 20 -20.13 5.04 -25.83
C PHE A 20 -21.35 5.10 -24.88
N ARG A 21 -21.78 3.98 -24.29
CA ARG A 21 -23.04 3.88 -23.51
C ARG A 21 -22.86 3.25 -22.12
N GLN A 22 -21.85 3.68 -21.37
CA GLN A 22 -21.74 3.35 -19.95
C GLN A 22 -21.54 4.63 -19.12
N THR A 23 -22.36 4.82 -18.09
CA THR A 23 -22.21 5.90 -17.10
C THR A 23 -20.82 5.81 -16.46
N ILE A 24 -20.22 6.91 -16.02
CA ILE A 24 -18.89 6.92 -15.37
C ILE A 24 -18.83 5.88 -14.23
N ILE A 25 -19.92 5.76 -13.46
CA ILE A 25 -20.11 4.76 -12.39
C ILE A 25 -20.06 3.32 -12.93
N GLN A 26 -20.57 3.06 -14.14
CA GLN A 26 -20.51 1.71 -14.73
C GLN A 26 -19.11 1.36 -15.26
N LYS A 27 -18.28 2.36 -15.56
CA LYS A 27 -16.88 2.17 -15.99
C LYS A 27 -15.95 1.86 -14.83
N LEU A 28 -16.26 2.36 -13.63
CA LEU A 28 -15.57 2.02 -12.41
C LEU A 28 -15.97 0.57 -12.01
N ARG A 29 -15.02 -0.35 -11.96
CA ARG A 29 -15.28 -1.76 -11.54
C ARG A 29 -14.83 -1.99 -10.10
N ILE A 30 -15.27 -1.10 -9.20
CA ILE A 30 -14.82 -1.10 -7.80
C ILE A 30 -15.56 -2.13 -6.93
N GLY A 31 -16.76 -2.56 -7.33
CA GLY A 31 -17.58 -3.55 -6.61
C GLY A 31 -18.76 -2.90 -5.85
N LYS A 32 -19.88 -3.63 -5.70
CA LYS A 32 -21.13 -3.09 -5.13
C LYS A 32 -20.96 -2.52 -3.71
N ALA A 33 -20.18 -3.19 -2.87
CA ALA A 33 -19.93 -2.74 -1.49
C ALA A 33 -19.25 -1.37 -1.44
N PHE A 34 -18.22 -1.14 -2.27
CA PHE A 34 -17.53 0.16 -2.34
C PHE A 34 -18.45 1.28 -2.87
N TYR A 35 -19.39 0.98 -3.77
CA TYR A 35 -20.38 1.98 -4.19
C TYR A 35 -21.29 2.43 -3.06
N LEU A 36 -21.71 1.51 -2.19
CA LEU A 36 -22.54 1.85 -1.04
C LEU A 36 -21.78 2.75 -0.06
N LEU A 37 -20.47 2.51 0.12
CA LEU A 37 -19.65 3.31 1.02
C LEU A 37 -19.42 4.75 0.55
N LEU A 38 -19.61 5.07 -0.74
CA LEU A 38 -19.47 6.45 -1.23
C LEU A 38 -20.45 7.43 -0.58
N VAL A 39 -21.55 6.93 -0.01
CA VAL A 39 -22.48 7.77 0.76
C VAL A 39 -21.81 8.39 2.00
N PHE A 40 -20.74 7.76 2.52
CA PHE A 40 -20.04 8.28 3.69
C PHE A 40 -19.22 9.53 3.40
N VAL A 41 -18.85 9.81 2.14
CA VAL A 41 -18.15 11.05 1.76
C VAL A 41 -18.99 12.30 2.12
N PRO A 42 -20.21 12.48 1.58
CA PRO A 42 -21.04 13.62 1.98
C PRO A 42 -21.49 13.54 3.45
N ILE A 43 -21.66 12.34 4.03
CA ILE A 43 -22.04 12.22 5.45
C ILE A 43 -20.92 12.71 6.36
N SER A 44 -19.67 12.33 6.11
CA SER A 44 -18.52 12.76 6.90
C SER A 44 -18.36 14.26 6.84
N PHE A 45 -18.46 14.84 5.64
CA PHE A 45 -18.44 16.29 5.47
C PHE A 45 -19.58 17.00 6.22
N CYS A 46 -20.81 16.47 6.15
CA CYS A 46 -21.93 17.02 6.91
C CYS A 46 -21.69 16.91 8.43
N PHE A 47 -21.18 15.78 8.92
CA PHE A 47 -20.90 15.61 10.35
C PHE A 47 -19.79 16.54 10.80
N TYR A 48 -18.76 16.74 10.00
CA TYR A 48 -17.70 17.71 10.27
C TYR A 48 -18.24 19.15 10.41
N LEU A 49 -19.27 19.52 9.65
CA LEU A 49 -19.86 20.87 9.71
C LEU A 49 -20.90 21.06 10.81
N PHE A 50 -21.70 20.04 11.10
CA PHE A 50 -22.90 20.18 11.94
C PHE A 50 -22.83 19.46 13.28
N THR A 51 -21.93 18.48 13.43
CA THR A 51 -21.81 17.63 14.61
C THR A 51 -20.55 17.99 15.40
N LYS A 52 -20.59 17.81 16.72
CA LYS A 52 -19.44 18.01 17.63
C LYS A 52 -18.89 16.69 18.18
N GLU A 53 -19.39 15.57 17.69
CA GLU A 53 -19.03 14.21 18.11
C GLU A 53 -17.88 13.70 17.24
N ASP A 54 -16.65 13.86 17.73
CA ASP A 54 -15.43 13.50 16.99
C ASP A 54 -15.38 12.03 16.62
N LEU A 55 -15.93 11.14 17.45
CA LEU A 55 -15.99 9.71 17.15
C LEU A 55 -16.84 9.41 15.90
N LEU A 56 -17.97 10.11 15.72
CA LEU A 56 -18.81 9.92 14.53
C LEU A 56 -18.15 10.47 13.28
N ILE A 57 -17.48 11.63 13.40
CA ILE A 57 -16.70 12.22 12.31
C ILE A 57 -15.55 11.29 11.90
N PHE A 58 -14.84 10.72 12.88
CA PHE A 58 -13.79 9.74 12.67
C PHE A 58 -14.31 8.49 11.95
N ILE A 59 -15.34 7.83 12.47
CA ILE A 59 -15.89 6.61 11.85
C ILE A 59 -16.37 6.87 10.43
N THR A 60 -17.06 8.00 10.20
CA THR A 60 -17.58 8.32 8.87
C THR A 60 -16.48 8.69 7.87
N SER A 61 -15.42 9.39 8.29
CA SER A 61 -14.27 9.70 7.42
C SER A 61 -13.45 8.45 7.07
N VAL A 62 -13.23 7.54 8.05
CA VAL A 62 -12.63 6.20 7.80
C VAL A 62 -13.43 5.45 6.73
N LEU A 63 -14.76 5.40 6.87
CA LEU A 63 -15.63 4.72 5.90
C LEU A 63 -15.69 5.43 4.54
N ALA A 64 -15.53 6.75 4.49
CA ALA A 64 -15.46 7.55 3.27
C ALA A 64 -14.17 7.29 2.48
N ILE A 65 -13.04 7.08 3.15
CA ILE A 65 -11.73 6.84 2.52
C ILE A 65 -11.68 5.48 1.82
N VAL A 66 -12.30 4.43 2.37
CA VAL A 66 -12.30 3.07 1.81
C VAL A 66 -12.70 2.99 0.32
N PRO A 67 -13.85 3.54 -0.13
CA PRO A 67 -14.21 3.54 -1.54
C PRO A 67 -13.36 4.47 -2.39
N LEU A 68 -12.85 5.57 -1.83
CA LEU A 68 -11.94 6.48 -2.52
C LEU A 68 -10.60 5.80 -2.82
N ALA A 69 -10.06 5.03 -1.86
CA ALA A 69 -8.88 4.18 -2.05
C ALA A 69 -9.08 3.22 -3.22
N ARG A 70 -10.25 2.58 -3.28
CA ARG A 70 -10.57 1.65 -4.36
C ARG A 70 -10.67 2.34 -5.73
N ILE A 71 -11.24 3.54 -5.80
CA ILE A 71 -11.33 4.35 -7.03
C ILE A 71 -9.95 4.82 -7.48
N MET A 72 -9.13 5.29 -6.53
CA MET A 72 -7.75 5.72 -6.79
C MET A 72 -6.93 4.56 -7.37
N GLY A 73 -6.88 3.41 -6.68
CA GLY A 73 -6.16 2.24 -7.16
C GLY A 73 -6.64 1.74 -8.53
N TYR A 74 -7.96 1.80 -8.80
CA TYR A 74 -8.50 1.47 -10.12
C TYR A 74 -8.07 2.45 -11.20
N SER A 75 -8.10 3.75 -10.90
CA SER A 75 -7.70 4.80 -11.85
C SER A 75 -6.20 4.74 -12.16
N THR A 76 -5.38 4.47 -11.14
CA THR A 76 -3.95 4.22 -11.29
C THR A 76 -3.70 3.02 -12.20
N LYS A 77 -4.40 1.90 -11.98
CA LYS A 77 -4.32 0.71 -12.83
C LYS A 77 -4.71 1.01 -14.29
N GLU A 78 -5.80 1.73 -14.53
CA GLU A 78 -6.26 2.08 -15.89
C GLU A 78 -5.24 2.94 -16.66
N ILE A 79 -4.55 3.85 -15.97
CA ILE A 79 -3.45 4.63 -16.57
C ILE A 79 -2.25 3.72 -16.84
N SER A 80 -1.87 2.89 -15.85
CA SER A 80 -0.75 1.95 -15.94
C SER A 80 -0.88 0.99 -17.14
N LEU A 81 -2.08 0.43 -17.36
CA LEU A 81 -2.39 -0.44 -18.52
C LEU A 81 -2.22 0.26 -19.89
N GLN A 82 -2.24 1.58 -19.93
CA GLN A 82 -2.11 2.41 -21.15
C GLN A 82 -0.72 3.05 -21.27
N THR A 83 0.26 2.63 -20.45
CA THR A 83 1.63 3.15 -20.46
C THR A 83 2.65 2.04 -20.64
N ASN A 84 3.91 2.40 -20.91
CA ASN A 84 4.98 1.41 -20.99
C ASN A 84 5.32 0.86 -19.57
N PRO A 85 5.94 -0.33 -19.46
CA PRO A 85 6.21 -0.95 -18.15
C PRO A 85 6.99 -0.06 -17.18
N SER A 86 7.98 0.69 -17.68
CA SER A 86 8.81 1.56 -16.85
C SER A 86 8.00 2.72 -16.23
N VAL A 87 7.18 3.40 -17.03
CA VAL A 87 6.32 4.49 -16.56
C VAL A 87 5.20 3.94 -15.69
N SER A 88 4.62 2.80 -16.07
CA SER A 88 3.60 2.11 -15.28
C SER A 88 4.11 1.76 -13.88
N GLY A 89 5.32 1.22 -13.75
CA GLY A 89 5.90 0.85 -12.46
C GLY A 89 6.08 2.06 -11.54
N LEU A 90 6.70 3.13 -12.05
CA LEU A 90 6.90 4.36 -11.28
C LEU A 90 5.57 5.05 -10.91
N PHE A 91 4.63 5.07 -11.86
CA PHE A 91 3.31 5.65 -11.66
C PHE A 91 2.50 4.88 -10.62
N SER A 92 2.50 3.55 -10.70
CA SER A 92 1.85 2.68 -9.71
C SER A 92 2.49 2.83 -8.33
N ALA A 93 3.82 2.92 -8.23
CA ALA A 93 4.49 3.14 -6.94
C ALA A 93 4.09 4.46 -6.28
N THR A 94 3.97 5.52 -7.07
CA THR A 94 3.63 6.87 -6.57
C THR A 94 2.15 6.99 -6.22
N PHE A 95 1.27 6.60 -7.14
CA PHE A 95 -0.17 6.79 -7.01
C PHE A 95 -0.89 5.63 -6.31
N GLY A 96 -0.26 4.47 -6.17
CA GLY A 96 -0.75 3.35 -5.36
C GLY A 96 -0.68 3.66 -3.87
N ASN A 97 0.41 4.31 -3.42
CA ASN A 97 0.63 4.68 -2.02
C ASN A 97 0.24 6.13 -1.71
N SER A 98 -0.49 6.81 -2.59
CA SER A 98 -0.81 8.23 -2.42
C SER A 98 -1.69 8.50 -1.20
N ILE A 99 -2.62 7.61 -0.84
CA ILE A 99 -3.46 7.81 0.35
C ILE A 99 -2.64 7.69 1.62
N GLU A 100 -1.76 6.70 1.70
CA GLU A 100 -0.81 6.55 2.81
C GLU A 100 0.04 7.82 2.95
N LEU A 101 0.62 8.31 1.85
CA LEU A 101 1.41 9.54 1.83
C LEU A 101 0.60 10.77 2.28
N ILE A 102 -0.64 10.92 1.79
CA ILE A 102 -1.51 12.05 2.15
C ILE A 102 -1.82 12.02 3.65
N ILE A 103 -2.29 10.88 4.17
CA ILE A 103 -2.62 10.74 5.59
C ILE A 103 -1.37 10.93 6.44
N ALA A 104 -0.24 10.31 6.07
CA ALA A 104 1.00 10.43 6.81
C ALA A 104 1.52 11.87 6.86
N ILE A 105 1.53 12.59 5.74
CA ILE A 105 1.98 14.00 5.70
C ILE A 105 1.06 14.89 6.54
N LEU A 106 -0.25 14.70 6.45
CA LEU A 106 -1.21 15.47 7.26
C LEU A 106 -1.07 15.17 8.75
N SER A 107 -0.87 13.90 9.12
CA SER A 107 -0.59 13.48 10.49
C SER A 107 0.73 14.07 11.02
N LEU A 108 1.80 14.09 10.21
CA LEU A 108 3.06 14.76 10.57
C LEU A 108 2.84 16.25 10.81
N ARG A 109 2.06 16.91 9.94
CA ARG A 109 1.71 18.33 10.09
C ARG A 109 0.92 18.59 11.38
N ALA A 110 0.11 17.63 11.81
CA ALA A 110 -0.65 17.68 13.06
C ALA A 110 0.16 17.26 14.30
N GLY A 111 1.44 16.87 14.15
CA GLY A 111 2.29 16.41 15.26
C GLY A 111 2.05 14.95 15.68
N LEU A 112 1.23 14.20 14.94
CA LEU A 112 0.89 12.79 15.22
C LEU A 112 1.97 11.83 14.72
N ILE A 113 3.22 12.04 15.13
CA ILE A 113 4.38 11.25 14.66
C ILE A 113 4.19 9.75 14.97
N GLN A 114 3.69 9.43 16.16
CA GLN A 114 3.45 8.04 16.57
C GLN A 114 2.42 7.35 15.69
N VAL A 115 1.36 8.07 15.28
CA VAL A 115 0.35 7.52 14.36
C VAL A 115 0.95 7.19 13.00
N VAL A 116 1.86 8.03 12.51
CA VAL A 116 2.56 7.82 11.23
C VAL A 116 3.50 6.63 11.30
N GLN A 117 4.29 6.53 12.37
CA GLN A 117 5.18 5.39 12.60
C GLN A 117 4.38 4.09 12.69
N ALA A 118 3.30 4.10 13.46
CA ALA A 118 2.40 2.96 13.60
C ALA A 118 1.73 2.59 12.27
N SER A 119 1.27 3.55 11.45
CA SER A 119 0.63 3.25 10.16
C SER A 119 1.59 2.65 9.14
N ILE A 120 2.87 3.07 9.15
CA ILE A 120 3.93 2.48 8.33
C ILE A 120 4.14 1.01 8.71
N ILE A 121 4.32 0.73 10.01
CA ILE A 121 4.53 -0.63 10.52
C ILE A 121 3.31 -1.50 10.25
N GLY A 122 2.13 -0.98 10.57
CA GLY A 122 0.85 -1.61 10.31
C GLY A 122 0.64 -1.96 8.86
N SER A 123 1.03 -1.09 7.93
CA SER A 123 0.89 -1.33 6.51
C SER A 123 1.88 -2.36 5.99
N ILE A 124 3.12 -2.37 6.49
CA ILE A 124 4.11 -3.42 6.17
C ILE A 124 3.60 -4.78 6.63
N ILE A 125 3.21 -4.90 7.90
CA ILE A 125 2.72 -6.16 8.48
C ILE A 125 1.38 -6.55 7.84
N GLY A 126 0.49 -5.59 7.59
CA GLY A 126 -0.79 -5.79 6.92
C GLY A 126 -0.62 -6.33 5.51
N ASN A 127 0.34 -5.81 4.74
CA ASN A 127 0.61 -6.31 3.40
C ASN A 127 1.25 -7.71 3.41
N ILE A 128 2.18 -7.98 4.32
CA ILE A 128 2.91 -9.25 4.41
C ILE A 128 2.06 -10.38 5.00
N LEU A 129 1.29 -10.11 6.05
CA LEU A 129 0.53 -11.13 6.78
C LEU A 129 -0.94 -11.13 6.38
N LEU A 130 -1.63 -9.99 6.49
CA LEU A 130 -3.08 -9.94 6.30
C LEU A 130 -3.46 -10.07 4.82
N LEU A 131 -2.85 -9.28 3.93
CA LEU A 131 -3.16 -9.29 2.50
C LEU A 131 -2.74 -10.61 1.85
N VAL A 132 -1.49 -11.05 2.05
CA VAL A 132 -1.01 -12.34 1.54
C VAL A 132 -1.78 -13.49 2.16
N GLY A 133 -2.02 -13.45 3.48
CA GLY A 133 -2.81 -14.46 4.20
C GLY A 133 -4.24 -14.59 3.69
N LEU A 134 -4.96 -13.47 3.52
CA LEU A 134 -6.31 -13.46 2.92
C LEU A 134 -6.29 -13.97 1.48
N SER A 135 -5.27 -13.62 0.70
CA SER A 135 -5.13 -14.09 -0.67
C SER A 135 -4.95 -15.62 -0.70
N ILE A 136 -4.04 -16.17 0.09
CA ILE A 136 -3.80 -17.62 0.16
C ILE A 136 -5.02 -18.34 0.73
N PHE A 137 -5.64 -17.82 1.79
CA PHE A 137 -6.80 -18.41 2.43
C PHE A 137 -7.97 -18.52 1.44
N THR A 138 -8.37 -17.39 0.85
CA THR A 138 -9.52 -17.33 -0.06
C THR A 138 -9.29 -18.11 -1.36
N GLY A 139 -8.08 -18.10 -1.91
CA GLY A 139 -7.71 -18.93 -3.06
C GLY A 139 -7.68 -20.41 -2.70
N GLY A 140 -7.14 -20.77 -1.53
CA GLY A 140 -7.08 -22.13 -1.00
C GLY A 140 -8.45 -22.75 -0.68
N LEU A 141 -9.47 -21.94 -0.39
CA LEU A 141 -10.85 -22.41 -0.26
C LEU A 141 -11.41 -22.93 -1.60
N ARG A 142 -10.89 -22.42 -2.73
CA ARG A 142 -11.32 -22.82 -4.08
C ARG A 142 -10.39 -23.86 -4.71
N TYR A 143 -9.10 -23.79 -4.42
CA TYR A 143 -8.06 -24.64 -5.00
C TYR A 143 -7.31 -25.38 -3.90
N LYS A 144 -7.20 -26.71 -3.99
CA LYS A 144 -6.52 -27.52 -2.96
C LYS A 144 -5.08 -27.07 -2.69
N THR A 145 -4.35 -26.73 -3.76
CA THR A 145 -3.02 -26.13 -3.70
C THR A 145 -2.88 -25.12 -4.83
N GLN A 146 -2.18 -24.03 -4.57
CA GLN A 146 -1.83 -23.01 -5.56
C GLN A 146 -0.31 -22.90 -5.64
N ARG A 147 0.23 -22.62 -6.82
CA ARG A 147 1.67 -22.46 -7.04
C ARG A 147 2.01 -21.01 -7.33
N PHE A 148 3.23 -20.63 -7.00
CA PHE A 148 3.79 -19.32 -7.32
C PHE A 148 5.25 -19.46 -7.76
N ASN A 149 5.84 -18.40 -8.31
CA ASN A 149 7.24 -18.38 -8.72
C ASN A 149 8.16 -17.99 -7.57
N ASN A 150 9.06 -18.90 -7.16
CA ASN A 150 9.98 -18.68 -6.05
C ASN A 150 11.09 -17.67 -6.38
N GLU A 151 11.44 -17.50 -7.65
CA GLU A 151 12.53 -16.61 -8.05
C GLU A 151 12.14 -15.14 -7.89
N THR A 152 10.96 -14.75 -8.39
CA THR A 152 10.43 -13.40 -8.28
C THR A 152 10.23 -13.01 -6.81
N ILE A 153 9.64 -13.92 -6.04
CA ILE A 153 9.39 -13.71 -4.62
C ILE A 153 10.70 -13.68 -3.83
N GLY A 154 11.70 -14.49 -4.20
CA GLY A 154 13.02 -14.47 -3.56
C GLY A 154 13.70 -13.11 -3.60
N VAL A 155 13.59 -12.39 -4.72
CA VAL A 155 14.13 -11.00 -4.82
C VAL A 155 13.37 -10.07 -3.86
N SER A 156 12.04 -10.09 -3.87
CA SER A 156 11.20 -9.30 -2.97
C SER A 156 11.49 -9.62 -1.48
N SER A 157 11.66 -10.90 -1.15
CA SER A 157 12.07 -11.41 0.16
C SER A 157 13.40 -10.84 0.65
N THR A 158 14.41 -10.76 -0.23
CA THR A 158 15.69 -10.15 0.14
C THR A 158 15.59 -8.64 0.35
N MET A 159 14.75 -7.94 -0.42
CA MET A 159 14.48 -6.52 -0.20
C MET A 159 13.78 -6.27 1.15
N LEU A 160 12.89 -7.17 1.58
CA LEU A 160 12.26 -7.09 2.90
C LEU A 160 13.25 -7.26 4.06
N ILE A 161 14.35 -8.00 3.88
CA ILE A 161 15.43 -8.05 4.89
C ILE A 161 16.13 -6.68 5.02
N ILE A 162 16.31 -5.97 3.89
CA ILE A 162 16.86 -4.61 3.89
C ILE A 162 15.90 -3.66 4.61
N VAL A 163 14.59 -3.83 4.42
CA VAL A 163 13.56 -3.09 5.18
C VAL A 163 13.73 -3.31 6.69
N VAL A 164 13.84 -4.56 7.12
CA VAL A 164 14.05 -4.89 8.55
C VAL A 164 15.29 -4.17 9.09
N ALA A 165 16.42 -4.24 8.38
CA ALA A 165 17.65 -3.56 8.80
C ALA A 165 17.47 -2.03 8.87
N GLY A 166 16.80 -1.43 7.88
CA GLY A 166 16.56 0.00 7.80
C GLY A 166 15.67 0.55 8.93
N LEU A 167 14.70 -0.25 9.40
CA LEU A 167 13.84 0.14 10.53
C LEU A 167 14.49 -0.18 11.88
N ALA A 168 15.17 -1.33 11.99
CA ALA A 168 15.73 -1.80 13.25
C ALA A 168 16.98 -1.01 13.68
N ILE A 169 17.88 -0.67 12.76
CA ILE A 169 19.16 -0.04 13.12
C ILE A 169 18.97 1.32 13.82
N PRO A 170 18.18 2.27 13.29
CA PRO A 170 17.94 3.54 13.97
C PRO A 170 17.19 3.37 15.29
N SER A 171 16.21 2.44 15.34
CA SER A 171 15.46 2.14 16.57
C SER A 171 16.36 1.58 17.67
N VAL A 172 17.27 0.65 17.34
CA VAL A 172 18.25 0.09 18.29
C VAL A 172 19.27 1.15 18.73
N TYR A 173 19.68 2.04 17.81
CA TYR A 173 20.53 3.16 18.17
C TYR A 173 19.88 4.05 19.21
N ASP A 174 18.59 4.41 19.04
CA ASP A 174 17.85 5.24 20.00
C ASP A 174 17.71 4.56 21.37
N ILE A 175 17.54 3.23 21.42
CA ILE A 175 17.53 2.48 22.68
C ILE A 175 18.87 2.58 23.42
N ILE A 176 20.00 2.52 22.70
CA ILE A 176 21.35 2.59 23.28
C ILE A 176 21.75 4.02 23.61
N ARG A 177 21.32 4.99 22.80
CA ARG A 177 21.60 6.42 22.92
C ARG A 177 20.29 7.23 22.91
N PRO A 178 19.49 7.16 23.98
CA PRO A 178 18.22 7.88 24.03
C PRO A 178 18.43 9.39 23.95
N ASN A 179 17.57 10.08 23.20
CA ASN A 179 17.60 11.54 23.00
C ASN A 179 18.89 12.08 22.34
N ASP A 180 19.65 11.24 21.63
CA ASP A 180 20.80 11.71 20.87
C ASP A 180 20.32 12.49 19.64
N PRO A 181 20.70 13.79 19.47
CA PRO A 181 20.32 14.58 18.30
C PRO A 181 20.77 13.96 16.96
N GLN A 182 21.76 13.06 16.99
CA GLN A 182 22.23 12.35 15.80
C GLN A 182 21.19 11.36 15.23
N ILE A 183 20.15 10.99 15.97
CA ILE A 183 19.13 10.04 15.51
C ILE A 183 18.43 10.49 14.23
N THR A 184 18.19 11.79 14.08
CA THR A 184 17.55 12.35 12.88
C THR A 184 18.48 12.25 11.67
N HIS A 185 19.77 12.54 11.85
CA HIS A 185 20.77 12.40 10.79
C HIS A 185 20.99 10.94 10.38
N LEU A 186 21.03 10.02 11.36
CA LEU A 186 21.09 8.58 11.10
C LEU A 186 19.86 8.11 10.33
N SER A 187 18.66 8.52 10.77
CA SER A 187 17.38 8.21 10.11
C SER A 187 17.36 8.71 8.67
N SER A 188 17.82 9.94 8.41
CA SER A 188 17.88 10.52 7.06
C SER A 188 18.87 9.76 6.17
N ALA A 189 20.08 9.44 6.68
CA ALA A 189 21.06 8.65 5.94
C ALA A 189 20.55 7.25 5.58
N VAL A 190 19.90 6.56 6.52
CA VAL A 190 19.31 5.23 6.28
C VAL A 190 18.17 5.31 5.26
N ALA A 191 17.32 6.32 5.34
CA ALA A 191 16.24 6.55 4.38
C ALA A 191 16.76 6.81 2.96
N ILE A 192 17.87 7.55 2.81
CA ILE A 192 18.54 7.75 1.51
C ILE A 192 19.02 6.41 0.94
N VAL A 193 19.67 5.57 1.75
CA VAL A 193 20.12 4.24 1.33
C VAL A 193 18.93 3.38 0.88
N MET A 194 17.83 3.38 1.65
CA MET A 194 16.60 2.67 1.30
C MET A 194 16.01 3.15 -0.04
N ALA A 195 15.95 4.46 -0.27
CA ALA A 195 15.50 5.03 -1.55
C ALA A 195 16.38 4.62 -2.73
N VAL A 196 17.71 4.62 -2.54
CA VAL A 196 18.66 4.18 -3.58
C VAL A 196 18.44 2.71 -3.92
N ILE A 197 18.26 1.86 -2.92
CA ILE A 197 17.99 0.43 -3.12
C ILE A 197 16.64 0.22 -3.82
N TYR A 198 15.62 1.00 -3.48
CA TYR A 198 14.34 0.97 -4.19
C TYR A 198 14.49 1.31 -5.67
N LEU A 199 15.20 2.39 -6.00
CA LEU A 199 15.44 2.79 -7.37
C LEU A 199 16.26 1.74 -8.14
N ALA A 200 17.25 1.14 -7.50
CA ALA A 200 18.00 0.02 -8.06
C ALA A 200 17.10 -1.19 -8.33
N GLY A 201 16.21 -1.53 -7.38
CA GLY A 201 15.20 -2.58 -7.52
C GLY A 201 14.21 -2.31 -8.66
N LEU A 202 13.79 -1.05 -8.83
CA LEU A 202 12.92 -0.63 -9.93
C LEU A 202 13.63 -0.73 -11.29
N VAL A 203 14.92 -0.37 -11.36
CA VAL A 203 15.73 -0.60 -12.56
C VAL A 203 15.93 -2.10 -12.82
N PHE A 204 16.09 -2.90 -11.76
CA PHE A 204 16.22 -4.34 -11.86
C PHE A 204 14.97 -4.97 -12.49
N SER A 205 13.80 -4.69 -11.93
CA SER A 205 12.52 -5.25 -12.39
C SER A 205 12.06 -4.67 -13.74
N LEU A 206 12.28 -3.38 -13.99
CA LEU A 206 11.75 -2.71 -15.19
C LEU A 206 12.74 -2.61 -16.35
N ARG A 207 14.00 -3.02 -16.18
CA ARG A 207 15.01 -3.01 -17.26
C ARG A 207 15.83 -4.28 -17.37
N THR A 208 16.57 -4.66 -16.35
CA THR A 208 17.62 -5.68 -16.50
C THR A 208 17.08 -7.10 -16.41
N HIS A 209 16.07 -7.33 -15.59
CA HIS A 209 15.50 -8.65 -15.30
C HIS A 209 13.98 -8.65 -15.51
N LYS A 210 13.52 -7.99 -16.58
CA LYS A 210 12.09 -7.93 -16.94
C LYS A 210 11.46 -9.31 -17.02
N ASP A 211 12.19 -10.29 -17.55
CA ASP A 211 11.72 -11.66 -17.77
C ASP A 211 11.38 -12.38 -16.45
N LEU A 212 12.01 -11.99 -15.33
CA LEU A 212 11.73 -12.50 -13.98
C LEU A 212 10.50 -11.86 -13.33
N PHE A 213 10.16 -10.63 -13.73
CA PHE A 213 9.01 -9.85 -13.24
C PHE A 213 7.87 -9.77 -14.27
N ASP A 214 7.92 -10.65 -15.27
CA ASP A 214 6.94 -10.76 -16.35
C ASP A 214 5.59 -11.37 -15.89
N ALA A 215 5.34 -11.46 -14.58
CA ALA A 215 3.98 -11.49 -14.02
C ALA A 215 3.16 -10.25 -14.45
N SER A 216 3.85 -9.16 -14.80
CA SER A 216 3.29 -8.02 -15.54
C SER A 216 2.61 -8.44 -16.86
N ASP A 217 3.22 -9.40 -17.57
CA ASP A 217 2.68 -10.01 -18.77
C ASP A 217 1.59 -11.04 -18.45
N GLU A 218 1.53 -11.62 -17.25
CA GLU A 218 0.35 -12.37 -16.77
C GLU A 218 -0.86 -11.48 -16.45
N ILE A 219 -0.63 -10.25 -15.97
CA ILE A 219 -1.65 -9.21 -15.81
C ILE A 219 -2.09 -8.68 -17.18
N LYS A 220 -1.18 -8.49 -18.14
CA LYS A 220 -1.56 -8.15 -19.54
C LYS A 220 -2.21 -9.33 -20.29
N ALA A 221 -1.74 -10.57 -20.06
CA ALA A 221 -2.27 -11.80 -20.63
C ALA A 221 -3.59 -12.22 -19.98
N SER A 222 -3.93 -11.67 -18.80
CA SER A 222 -5.27 -11.77 -18.21
C SER A 222 -6.37 -11.13 -19.07
N ARG A 223 -6.04 -10.59 -20.26
CA ARG A 223 -6.97 -9.90 -21.18
C ARG A 223 -7.70 -8.73 -20.51
N GLU A 224 -7.20 -8.21 -19.40
CA GLU A 224 -7.73 -6.99 -18.79
C GLU A 224 -7.31 -5.79 -19.64
N ARG A 225 -8.16 -5.51 -20.62
CA ARG A 225 -8.06 -4.31 -21.45
C ARG A 225 -8.49 -3.09 -20.61
N PRO A 226 -7.87 -1.92 -20.83
CA PRO A 226 -8.34 -0.69 -20.21
C PRO A 226 -9.82 -0.51 -20.55
N THR A 227 -10.60 -0.12 -19.56
CA THR A 227 -12.05 0.12 -19.68
C THR A 227 -12.35 1.59 -19.92
N MET A 228 -11.40 2.49 -19.63
CA MET A 228 -11.56 3.93 -19.82
C MET A 228 -10.33 4.56 -20.49
N SER A 229 -10.55 5.70 -21.14
CA SER A 229 -9.46 6.48 -21.75
C SER A 229 -8.53 7.04 -20.66
N ARG A 230 -7.22 7.08 -20.94
CA ARG A 230 -6.20 7.68 -20.05
C ARG A 230 -6.56 9.07 -19.50
N ARG A 231 -7.16 9.94 -20.31
CA ARG A 231 -7.57 11.30 -19.87
C ARG A 231 -8.66 11.26 -18.80
N LEU A 232 -9.65 10.40 -18.99
CA LEU A 232 -10.73 10.21 -18.00
C LEU A 232 -10.17 9.59 -16.71
N ALA A 233 -9.29 8.58 -16.81
CA ALA A 233 -8.65 7.98 -15.65
C ALA A 233 -7.82 9.00 -14.86
N ALA A 234 -7.06 9.86 -15.54
CA ALA A 234 -6.29 10.93 -14.91
C ALA A 234 -7.18 11.98 -14.24
N PHE A 235 -8.30 12.35 -14.87
CA PHE A 235 -9.26 13.29 -14.29
C PHE A 235 -9.92 12.71 -13.02
N ILE A 236 -10.36 11.44 -13.07
CA ILE A 236 -10.94 10.76 -11.90
C ILE A 236 -9.89 10.66 -10.80
N LEU A 237 -8.66 10.24 -11.12
CA LEU A 237 -7.56 10.15 -10.16
C LEU A 237 -7.31 11.50 -9.47
N PHE A 238 -7.22 12.60 -10.23
CA PHE A 238 -7.04 13.94 -9.67
C PHE A 238 -8.19 14.34 -8.74
N LEU A 239 -9.44 14.14 -9.17
CA LEU A 239 -10.60 14.45 -8.33
C LEU A 239 -10.61 13.60 -7.05
N THR A 240 -10.29 12.31 -7.15
CA THR A 240 -10.19 11.43 -5.99
C THR A 240 -9.08 11.85 -5.04
N ILE A 241 -7.91 12.28 -5.53
CA ILE A 241 -6.83 12.85 -4.69
C ILE A 241 -7.38 14.03 -3.88
N VAL A 242 -8.05 14.98 -4.54
CA VAL A 242 -8.60 16.17 -3.86
C VAL A 242 -9.58 15.77 -2.76
N VAL A 243 -10.53 14.88 -3.06
CA VAL A 243 -11.52 14.43 -2.07
C VAL A 243 -10.85 13.66 -0.94
N VAL A 244 -9.90 12.77 -1.23
CA VAL A 244 -9.13 12.04 -0.21
C VAL A 244 -8.36 13.01 0.69
N THR A 245 -7.76 14.07 0.15
CA THR A 245 -7.06 15.07 0.96
C THR A 245 -8.01 15.75 1.94
N PHE A 246 -9.23 16.13 1.51
CA PHE A 246 -10.24 16.70 2.42
C PHE A 246 -10.70 15.70 3.49
N GLU A 247 -11.03 14.46 3.11
CA GLU A 247 -11.43 13.41 4.06
C GLU A 247 -10.30 13.04 5.03
N SER A 248 -9.05 13.05 4.55
CA SER A 248 -7.87 12.77 5.39
C SER A 248 -7.61 13.89 6.38
N GLU A 249 -7.85 15.15 6.01
CA GLU A 249 -7.75 16.29 6.94
C GLU A 249 -8.78 16.18 8.07
N ILE A 250 -10.03 15.82 7.72
CA ILE A 250 -11.11 15.55 8.70
C ILE A 250 -10.75 14.35 9.60
N LEU A 251 -10.27 13.26 9.01
CA LEU A 251 -9.83 12.07 9.73
C LEU A 251 -8.74 12.44 10.74
N VAL A 252 -7.64 13.03 10.27
CA VAL A 252 -6.47 13.36 11.10
C VAL A 252 -6.85 14.28 12.25
N GLY A 253 -7.71 15.28 12.00
CA GLY A 253 -8.19 16.20 13.03
C GLY A 253 -9.02 15.54 14.14
N THR A 254 -9.51 14.31 13.94
CA THR A 254 -10.35 13.60 14.91
C THR A 254 -9.69 12.37 15.54
N ILE A 255 -8.48 11.99 15.11
CA ILE A 255 -7.78 10.78 15.60
C ILE A 255 -7.63 10.79 17.12
N GLU A 256 -7.12 11.88 17.72
CA GLU A 256 -6.81 11.90 19.15
C GLU A 256 -8.07 11.78 20.02
N HIS A 257 -9.10 12.55 19.69
CA HIS A 257 -10.37 12.52 20.42
C HIS A 257 -11.13 11.20 20.21
N ALA A 258 -11.10 10.65 18.99
CA ALA A 258 -11.69 9.34 18.72
C ALA A 258 -10.98 8.24 19.53
N ALA A 259 -9.65 8.26 19.57
CA ALA A 259 -8.83 7.32 20.36
C ALA A 259 -9.24 7.32 21.84
N GLN A 260 -9.35 8.52 22.43
CA GLN A 260 -9.76 8.69 23.83
C GLN A 260 -11.20 8.20 24.06
N ALA A 261 -12.13 8.49 23.15
CA ALA A 261 -13.54 8.13 23.29
C ALA A 261 -13.79 6.62 23.29
N ILE A 262 -13.03 5.86 22.50
CA ILE A 262 -13.15 4.39 22.38
C ILE A 262 -12.15 3.62 23.25
N GLY A 263 -11.27 4.33 23.97
CA GLY A 263 -10.24 3.72 24.80
C GLY A 263 -9.20 2.94 23.98
N LEU A 264 -8.85 3.43 22.78
CA LEU A 264 -7.80 2.85 21.95
C LEU A 264 -6.57 3.78 21.95
N SER A 265 -5.38 3.19 21.88
CA SER A 265 -4.14 3.96 21.71
C SER A 265 -4.04 4.54 20.30
N GLN A 266 -3.36 5.69 20.18
CA GLN A 266 -3.03 6.28 18.87
C GLN A 266 -2.20 5.30 18.02
N LEU A 267 -1.35 4.51 18.69
CA LEU A 267 -0.56 3.45 18.07
C LEU A 267 -1.47 2.38 17.44
N PHE A 268 -2.46 1.86 18.17
CA PHE A 268 -3.41 0.89 17.63
C PHE A 268 -4.21 1.45 16.43
N ILE A 269 -4.63 2.72 16.50
CA ILE A 269 -5.32 3.38 15.39
C ILE A 269 -4.42 3.45 14.15
N GLY A 270 -3.18 3.89 14.30
CA GLY A 270 -2.22 3.92 13.18
C GLY A 270 -1.99 2.52 12.61
N LEU A 271 -1.62 1.58 13.47
CA LEU A 271 -1.17 0.24 13.09
C LEU A 271 -2.26 -0.64 12.50
N VAL A 272 -3.49 -0.55 13.01
CA VAL A 272 -4.58 -1.42 12.56
C VAL A 272 -5.56 -0.65 11.69
N VAL A 273 -6.11 0.46 12.19
CA VAL A 273 -7.23 1.14 11.51
C VAL A 273 -6.74 1.83 10.24
N ILE A 274 -5.74 2.72 10.35
CA ILE A 274 -5.22 3.50 9.23
C ILE A 274 -4.56 2.56 8.20
N ALA A 275 -3.71 1.64 8.65
CA ALA A 275 -3.06 0.68 7.76
C ALA A 275 -4.04 -0.19 6.96
N ILE A 276 -5.16 -0.63 7.56
CA ILE A 276 -6.15 -1.42 6.81
C ILE A 276 -6.84 -0.55 5.75
N ILE A 277 -7.26 0.68 6.09
CA ILE A 277 -8.02 1.50 5.14
C ILE A 277 -7.19 1.95 3.94
N THR A 278 -5.90 2.21 4.13
CA THR A 278 -5.01 2.64 3.05
C THR A 278 -4.69 1.49 2.10
N ASN A 279 -4.52 0.27 2.62
CA ASN A 279 -4.19 -0.92 1.83
C ASN A 279 -5.41 -1.69 1.30
N ILE A 280 -6.65 -1.30 1.64
CA ILE A 280 -7.86 -2.06 1.30
C ILE A 280 -8.05 -2.28 -0.22
N ALA A 281 -7.60 -1.32 -1.04
CA ALA A 281 -7.71 -1.40 -2.49
C ALA A 281 -6.78 -2.47 -3.08
N GLU A 282 -5.55 -2.54 -2.58
CA GLU A 282 -4.55 -3.55 -2.95
C GLU A 282 -4.99 -4.92 -2.45
N MET A 283 -5.43 -4.99 -1.19
CA MET A 283 -5.94 -6.21 -0.58
C MET A 283 -7.11 -6.81 -1.36
N SER A 284 -8.09 -5.99 -1.73
CA SER A 284 -9.22 -6.44 -2.56
C SER A 284 -8.75 -6.95 -3.93
N THR A 285 -7.75 -6.33 -4.53
CA THR A 285 -7.22 -6.70 -5.84
C THR A 285 -6.41 -8.00 -5.77
N ALA A 286 -5.56 -8.15 -4.76
CA ALA A 286 -4.79 -9.36 -4.51
C ALA A 286 -5.70 -10.57 -4.26
N VAL A 287 -6.72 -10.43 -3.42
CA VAL A 287 -7.72 -11.49 -3.18
C VAL A 287 -8.42 -11.89 -4.48
N GLN A 288 -8.81 -10.92 -5.32
CA GLN A 288 -9.43 -11.21 -6.63
C GLN A 288 -8.52 -12.01 -7.57
N PHE A 289 -7.21 -11.72 -7.59
CA PHE A 289 -6.25 -12.48 -8.40
C PHE A 289 -6.07 -13.91 -7.86
N SER A 290 -5.97 -14.07 -6.54
CA SER A 290 -5.81 -15.39 -5.93
C SER A 290 -7.01 -16.28 -6.20
N MET A 291 -8.23 -15.74 -6.09
CA MET A 291 -9.47 -16.45 -6.43
C MET A 291 -9.56 -16.86 -7.92
N LYS A 292 -8.78 -16.23 -8.80
CA LYS A 292 -8.62 -16.58 -10.23
C LYS A 292 -7.44 -17.51 -10.49
N ASN A 293 -6.89 -18.13 -9.45
CA ASN A 293 -5.71 -19.00 -9.50
C ASN A 293 -4.40 -18.31 -9.91
N LYS A 294 -4.28 -16.99 -9.67
CA LYS A 294 -3.06 -16.21 -9.93
C LYS A 294 -2.41 -15.79 -8.61
N LEU A 295 -1.94 -16.78 -7.85
CA LEU A 295 -1.42 -16.55 -6.50
C LEU A 295 -0.08 -15.80 -6.52
N ASP A 296 0.75 -16.04 -7.53
CA ASP A 296 1.99 -15.30 -7.81
C ASP A 296 1.76 -13.79 -7.85
N VAL A 297 0.74 -13.33 -8.59
CA VAL A 297 0.38 -11.92 -8.69
C VAL A 297 -0.09 -11.38 -7.34
N SER A 298 -0.87 -12.15 -6.59
CA SER A 298 -1.38 -11.73 -5.28
C SER A 298 -0.28 -11.56 -4.24
N ILE A 299 0.67 -12.51 -4.18
CA ILE A 299 1.82 -12.41 -3.27
C ILE A 299 2.68 -11.22 -3.66
N GLU A 300 2.98 -11.06 -4.95
CA GLU A 300 3.79 -9.94 -5.44
C GLU A 300 3.15 -8.57 -5.13
N ILE A 301 1.82 -8.44 -5.22
CA ILE A 301 1.12 -7.22 -4.78
C ILE A 301 1.40 -6.94 -3.30
N GLY A 302 1.30 -7.95 -2.43
CA GLY A 302 1.57 -7.79 -1.00
C GLY A 302 3.02 -7.44 -0.68
N LEU A 303 3.97 -8.20 -1.23
CA LEU A 303 5.39 -7.96 -0.95
C LEU A 303 5.86 -6.62 -1.53
N SER A 304 5.43 -6.29 -2.76
CA SER A 304 5.75 -5.00 -3.38
C SER A 304 5.14 -3.84 -2.60
N GLY A 305 3.92 -3.96 -2.08
CA GLY A 305 3.29 -2.95 -1.23
C GLY A 305 4.13 -2.69 0.02
N ALA A 306 4.53 -3.73 0.76
CA ALA A 306 5.40 -3.59 1.92
C ALA A 306 6.77 -2.97 1.59
N ILE A 307 7.39 -3.38 0.47
CA ILE A 307 8.66 -2.83 -0.02
C ILE A 307 8.51 -1.35 -0.40
N GLN A 308 7.41 -0.96 -1.04
CA GLN A 308 7.16 0.43 -1.44
C GLN A 308 6.93 1.32 -0.22
N ILE A 309 6.20 0.85 0.78
CA ILE A 309 5.99 1.60 2.01
C ILE A 309 7.33 1.86 2.71
N ALA A 310 8.12 0.82 2.88
CA ALA A 310 9.42 0.97 3.52
C ALA A 310 10.43 1.73 2.66
N LEU A 311 10.70 1.30 1.43
CA LEU A 311 11.82 1.82 0.65
C LEU A 311 11.48 3.05 -0.21
N PHE A 312 10.20 3.47 -0.28
CA PHE A 312 9.78 4.64 -1.05
C PHE A 312 8.97 5.66 -0.22
N VAL A 313 7.91 5.23 0.49
CA VAL A 313 7.08 6.14 1.29
C VAL A 313 7.88 6.74 2.45
N ILE A 314 8.58 5.92 3.25
CA ILE A 314 9.41 6.41 4.36
C ILE A 314 10.44 7.45 3.90
N PRO A 315 11.26 7.22 2.85
CA PRO A 315 12.19 8.25 2.37
C PRO A 315 11.52 9.57 1.97
N ILE A 316 10.33 9.52 1.36
CA ILE A 316 9.57 10.74 1.06
C ILE A 316 9.15 11.44 2.35
N LEU A 317 8.64 10.71 3.34
CA LEU A 317 8.25 11.27 4.63
C LEU A 317 9.44 11.87 5.40
N MET A 318 10.61 11.23 5.35
CA MET A 318 11.84 11.78 5.92
C MET A 318 12.23 13.09 5.24
N LEU A 319 12.19 13.15 3.90
CA LEU A 319 12.48 14.37 3.15
C LEU A 319 11.49 15.49 3.47
N VAL A 320 10.19 15.18 3.48
CA VAL A 320 9.13 16.15 3.84
C VAL A 320 9.34 16.65 5.27
N SER A 321 9.61 15.75 6.21
CA SER A 321 9.88 16.11 7.60
C SER A 321 11.10 17.02 7.76
N GLU A 322 12.16 16.79 6.98
CA GLU A 322 13.37 17.62 7.01
C GLU A 322 13.09 19.02 6.46
N VAL A 323 12.32 19.14 5.36
CA VAL A 323 11.96 20.42 4.74
C VAL A 323 11.01 21.24 5.61
N PHE A 324 10.04 20.61 6.27
CA PHE A 324 9.01 21.29 7.06
C PHE A 324 9.26 21.24 8.58
N HIS A 325 10.38 20.65 9.01
CA HIS A 325 10.78 20.49 10.41
C HIS A 325 9.74 19.76 11.28
N PHE A 326 9.12 18.69 10.76
CA PHE A 326 8.12 17.91 11.50
C PHE A 326 8.71 16.97 12.57
N GLY A 327 10.03 16.75 12.57
CA GLY A 327 10.70 15.94 13.59
C GLY A 327 10.50 14.42 13.47
N PHE A 328 10.01 13.93 12.32
CA PHE A 328 9.92 12.50 12.02
C PHE A 328 11.31 11.84 12.00
N SER A 329 11.43 10.70 12.66
CA SER A 329 12.61 9.84 12.69
C SER A 329 12.21 8.37 12.57
N LEU A 330 13.16 7.49 12.22
CA LEU A 330 12.94 6.05 12.06
C LEU A 330 13.04 5.30 13.39
N VAL A 331 12.45 5.87 14.44
CA VAL A 331 12.45 5.29 15.78
C VAL A 331 11.11 4.60 16.01
N PHE A 332 11.14 3.27 16.06
CA PHE A 332 9.98 2.44 16.34
C PHE A 332 10.19 1.71 17.66
N THR A 333 9.09 1.33 18.30
CA THR A 333 9.12 0.55 19.54
C THR A 333 9.75 -0.83 19.29
N PRO A 334 10.37 -1.45 20.30
CA PRO A 334 10.90 -2.80 20.18
C PRO A 334 9.85 -3.82 19.71
N PHE A 335 8.59 -3.61 20.10
CA PHE A 335 7.49 -4.48 19.73
C PHE A 335 7.10 -4.33 18.25
N GLU A 336 7.07 -3.11 17.71
CA GLU A 336 6.89 -2.85 16.27
C GLU A 336 8.00 -3.50 15.44
N ILE A 337 9.26 -3.33 15.85
CA ILE A 337 10.40 -3.95 15.15
C ILE A 337 10.30 -5.48 15.19
N LEU A 338 9.97 -6.06 16.34
CA LEU A 338 9.79 -7.50 16.47
C LEU A 338 8.67 -8.01 15.56
N ALA A 339 7.55 -7.30 15.48
CA ALA A 339 6.42 -7.67 14.65
C ALA A 339 6.77 -7.66 13.15
N VAL A 340 7.53 -6.65 12.69
CA VAL A 340 8.04 -6.62 11.30
C VAL A 340 9.03 -7.75 11.03
N ILE A 341 9.97 -8.01 11.96
CA ILE A 341 10.93 -9.12 11.84
C ILE A 341 10.19 -10.45 11.68
N LEU A 342 9.21 -10.72 12.56
CA LEU A 342 8.41 -11.95 12.50
C LEU A 342 7.66 -12.05 11.17
N ALA A 343 7.02 -10.98 10.72
CA ALA A 343 6.29 -10.97 9.46
C ALA A 343 7.20 -11.31 8.27
N VAL A 344 8.37 -10.67 8.18
CA VAL A 344 9.33 -10.90 7.10
C VAL A 344 9.91 -12.31 7.15
N LEU A 345 10.24 -12.84 8.34
CA LEU A 345 10.74 -14.20 8.49
C LEU A 345 9.73 -15.25 8.04
N ILE A 346 8.46 -15.09 8.43
CA ILE A 346 7.39 -16.04 8.08
C ILE A 346 7.19 -16.08 6.56
N VAL A 347 7.14 -14.92 5.91
CA VAL A 347 6.98 -14.88 4.45
C VAL A 347 8.21 -15.42 3.72
N ASN A 348 9.43 -15.15 4.21
CA ASN A 348 10.64 -15.74 3.63
C ASN A 348 10.64 -17.26 3.73
N TYR A 349 10.14 -17.82 4.83
CA TYR A 349 9.97 -19.26 4.99
C TYR A 349 8.91 -19.81 4.01
N LEU A 350 7.74 -19.17 3.93
CA LEU A 350 6.67 -19.56 3.02
C LEU A 350 7.10 -19.56 1.54
N SER A 351 7.97 -18.62 1.18
CA SER A 351 8.45 -18.43 -0.19
C SER A 351 9.36 -19.56 -0.69
N ALA A 352 9.86 -20.43 0.20
CA ALA A 352 10.75 -21.53 -0.16
C ALA A 352 10.04 -22.70 -0.85
N ASP A 353 8.78 -22.98 -0.48
CA ASP A 353 8.08 -24.22 -0.87
C ASP A 353 7.35 -24.12 -2.23
N GLY A 354 7.18 -22.91 -2.77
CA GLY A 354 6.57 -22.64 -4.09
C GLY A 354 5.13 -23.10 -4.29
N ARG A 355 4.48 -23.52 -3.21
CA ARG A 355 3.08 -23.92 -3.17
C ARG A 355 2.48 -23.45 -1.86
N CYS A 356 1.22 -23.04 -1.93
CA CYS A 356 0.43 -22.75 -0.75
C CYS A 356 -0.90 -23.51 -0.70
N ASN A 357 -1.43 -23.60 0.51
CA ASN A 357 -2.76 -24.14 0.80
C ASN A 357 -3.53 -23.22 1.77
N TRP A 358 -4.83 -23.44 1.94
CA TRP A 358 -5.67 -22.58 2.77
C TRP A 358 -5.22 -22.47 4.23
N LEU A 359 -4.59 -23.51 4.79
CA LEU A 359 -4.15 -23.53 6.18
C LEU A 359 -3.00 -22.56 6.41
N GLU A 360 -2.05 -22.48 5.47
CA GLU A 360 -0.97 -21.48 5.53
C GLU A 360 -1.54 -20.05 5.50
N GLY A 361 -2.56 -19.80 4.68
CA GLY A 361 -3.26 -18.52 4.67
C GLY A 361 -3.91 -18.19 6.02
N ALA A 362 -4.57 -19.18 6.63
CA ALA A 362 -5.15 -19.03 7.96
C ALA A 362 -4.09 -18.80 9.05
N GLN A 363 -2.91 -19.41 8.93
CA GLN A 363 -1.79 -19.19 9.86
C GLN A 363 -1.27 -17.76 9.76
N LEU A 364 -1.08 -17.22 8.56
CA LEU A 364 -0.66 -15.82 8.38
C LEU A 364 -1.67 -14.83 8.97
N ILE A 365 -2.96 -15.04 8.71
CA ILE A 365 -4.04 -14.23 9.30
C ILE A 365 -4.02 -14.35 10.83
N SER A 366 -3.81 -15.56 11.37
CA SER A 366 -3.74 -15.77 12.82
C SER A 366 -2.57 -15.00 13.45
N VAL A 367 -1.40 -14.99 12.81
CA VAL A 367 -0.24 -14.20 13.30
C VAL A 367 -0.56 -12.71 13.27
N TYR A 368 -1.17 -12.21 12.19
CA TYR A 368 -1.63 -10.82 12.13
C TYR A 368 -2.60 -10.48 13.27
N LEU A 369 -3.59 -11.34 13.52
CA LEU A 369 -4.56 -11.14 14.60
C LEU A 369 -3.89 -11.17 15.99
N ILE A 370 -2.95 -12.08 16.22
CA ILE A 370 -2.19 -12.12 17.48
C ILE A 370 -1.41 -10.82 17.68
N ILE A 371 -0.74 -10.31 16.64
CA ILE A 371 -0.03 -9.03 16.67
C ILE A 371 -1.01 -7.88 16.96
N ALA A 372 -2.13 -7.81 16.23
CA ALA A 372 -3.14 -6.77 16.42
C ALA A 372 -3.74 -6.81 17.83
N ILE A 373 -4.06 -7.98 18.37
CA ILE A 373 -4.54 -8.15 19.74
C ILE A 373 -3.47 -7.72 20.74
N ALA A 374 -2.21 -8.07 20.52
CA ALA A 374 -1.13 -7.64 21.41
C ALA A 374 -1.00 -6.11 21.42
N PHE A 375 -1.07 -5.45 20.26
CA PHE A 375 -1.10 -3.98 20.16
C PHE A 375 -2.36 -3.34 20.74
N PHE A 376 -3.50 -4.05 20.76
CA PHE A 376 -4.70 -3.57 21.43
C PHE A 376 -4.51 -3.47 22.95
N PHE A 377 -3.69 -4.35 23.53
CA PHE A 377 -3.33 -4.33 24.95
C PHE A 377 -2.03 -3.57 25.24
N LEU A 378 -1.36 -3.06 24.21
CA LEU A 378 -0.14 -2.28 24.33
C LEU A 378 -0.58 -0.81 24.41
N ASP A 379 -0.49 -0.31 25.64
CA ASP A 379 -1.04 0.95 26.18
C ASP A 379 -2.48 0.85 26.70
#